data_AF-A0A8H3C8X6-F1
#
_entry.id   AF-A0A8H3C8X6-F1
#
_cell.length_a   1.000
_cell.length_b   1.000
_cell.length_c   1.000
_cell.angle_alpha   90.00
_cell.angle_beta   90.00
_cell.angle_gamma   90.00
#
_symmetry.space_group_name_H-M   'P 1'
#
loop_
_entity.id
_entity.type
_entity.pdbx_description
1 polymer ?
#
loop_
_entity_poly.entity_id
_entity_poly.type
_entity_poly.pdbx_seq_one_letter_code
_entity_poly.pdbx_strand_id
1 'polypeptide(L)'
;MAYSSLSSIFNTMRALECVSPPDNSSLFLTYVAVVKAHSLEFGLAILTTVGTRYLYTIFKRANVFKDLDGPTPNSLLWGDEGLLFDFETSLTVHDRLLNTYGSACKIKGILGEDRIWIADPRAMDDIVLKGVDTFKELEGFIAWNALTTGPSLITTDGHKHKMHRKILNPVFTAAHMRNLVLLSTPTFQNITRYLEDIITSKVQVHGRGTEVVDMYHWMSNVALEMIGQAGMGHSFGVMEGNEPEYLDASRKLFPLISEMWYLRPILPTLMKIGPARFRRCVVECLPFSPIQRMKKVTDIMDETATIIYNRKKCALENGTFESEIAAGNDIMSMLRS
;
A
#
# COMPACT_ATOMS: atom_id res chain seq x y z
N MET A 1 33.94 30.50 -14.78
CA MET A 1 32.72 31.24 -15.20
C MET A 1 31.69 31.42 -14.09
N ALA A 2 31.47 30.49 -13.15
CA ALA A 2 30.51 30.68 -12.06
C ALA A 2 30.92 31.76 -11.01
N TYR A 3 32.22 31.92 -10.75
CA TYR A 3 32.73 32.90 -9.78
C TYR A 3 32.52 34.37 -10.19
N SER A 4 32.53 34.68 -11.49
CA SER A 4 32.33 36.05 -11.98
C SER A 4 30.85 36.48 -11.98
N SER A 5 29.91 35.51 -12.11
CA SER A 5 28.47 35.76 -12.02
C SER A 5 28.04 36.05 -10.58
N LEU A 6 28.54 35.28 -9.61
CA LEU A 6 28.26 35.51 -8.19
C LEU A 6 28.82 36.84 -7.66
N SER A 7 30.01 37.28 -8.13
CA SER A 7 30.54 38.60 -7.74
C SER A 7 29.75 39.76 -8.35
N SER A 8 29.19 39.57 -9.54
CA SER A 8 28.32 40.56 -10.19
C SER A 8 27.02 40.75 -9.42
N ILE A 9 26.39 39.65 -8.98
CA ILE A 9 25.15 39.66 -8.18
C ILE A 9 25.39 40.29 -6.79
N PHE A 10 26.52 39.98 -6.15
CA PHE A 10 26.86 40.59 -4.85
C PHE A 10 27.11 42.10 -4.97
N ASN A 11 27.74 42.56 -6.06
CA ASN A 11 27.99 43.99 -6.27
C ASN A 11 26.71 44.77 -6.60
N THR A 12 25.75 44.19 -7.30
CA THR A 12 24.42 44.82 -7.53
C THR A 12 23.56 44.81 -6.27
N MET A 13 23.60 43.77 -5.44
CA MET A 13 22.93 43.77 -4.14
C MET A 13 23.51 44.82 -3.19
N ARG A 14 24.83 44.99 -3.17
CA ARG A 14 25.51 46.01 -2.35
C ARG A 14 25.23 47.44 -2.84
N ALA A 15 25.01 47.62 -4.15
CA ALA A 15 24.59 48.91 -4.71
C ALA A 15 23.15 49.29 -4.33
N LEU A 16 22.28 48.29 -4.07
CA LEU A 16 20.91 48.49 -3.60
C LEU A 16 20.83 48.83 -2.09
N GLU A 17 21.80 48.40 -1.28
CA GLU A 17 21.89 48.77 0.15
C GLU A 17 22.28 50.25 0.38
N CYS A 18 22.86 50.93 -0.60
CA CYS A 18 23.29 52.33 -0.48
C CYS A 18 22.19 53.37 -0.81
N VAL A 19 20.95 52.94 -1.11
CA VAL A 19 19.83 53.85 -1.42
C VAL A 19 18.87 53.89 -0.22
N SER A 20 18.76 55.07 0.40
CA SER A 20 17.81 55.39 1.49
C SER A 20 16.37 54.90 1.22
N PRO A 21 15.57 54.55 2.24
CA PRO A 21 14.42 53.66 2.08
C PRO A 21 13.31 54.32 1.26
N PRO A 22 12.90 53.76 0.11
CA PRO A 22 11.67 54.17 -0.54
C PRO A 22 10.53 53.22 -0.13
N ASP A 23 9.28 53.68 -0.30
CA ASP A 23 8.06 52.93 0.03
C ASP A 23 8.13 51.44 -0.37
N ASN A 24 7.61 50.54 0.47
CA ASN A 24 7.63 49.08 0.30
C ASN A 24 7.21 48.60 -1.11
N SER A 25 6.38 49.38 -1.82
CA SER A 25 5.93 49.11 -3.19
C SER A 25 7.04 49.28 -4.23
N SER A 26 7.93 50.26 -4.06
CA SER A 26 9.03 50.57 -4.98
C SER A 26 10.14 49.53 -4.90
N LEU A 27 10.51 49.10 -3.70
CA LEU A 27 11.45 47.99 -3.46
C LEU A 27 10.97 46.70 -4.13
N PHE A 28 9.68 46.36 -3.97
CA PHE A 28 9.10 45.18 -4.61
C PHE A 28 9.20 45.24 -6.14
N LEU A 29 8.90 46.40 -6.75
CA LEU A 29 9.02 46.59 -8.19
C LEU A 29 10.47 46.49 -8.68
N THR A 30 11.44 46.99 -7.91
CA THR A 30 12.88 46.87 -8.23
C THR A 30 13.34 45.42 -8.15
N TYR A 31 12.92 44.67 -7.13
CA TYR A 31 13.21 43.23 -7.01
C TYR A 31 12.63 42.44 -8.18
N VAL A 32 11.40 42.71 -8.57
CA VAL A 32 10.76 42.04 -9.73
C VAL A 32 11.50 42.37 -11.03
N ALA A 33 11.96 43.61 -11.22
CA ALA A 33 12.73 44.01 -12.40
C ALA A 33 14.09 43.29 -12.48
N VAL A 34 14.79 43.15 -11.35
CA VAL A 34 16.08 42.43 -11.26
C VAL A 34 15.90 40.92 -11.48
N VAL A 35 14.87 40.32 -10.88
CA VAL A 35 14.53 38.90 -11.09
C VAL A 35 14.16 38.63 -12.56
N LYS A 36 13.45 39.56 -13.22
CA LYS A 36 13.11 39.44 -14.64
C LYS A 36 14.34 39.55 -15.54
N ALA A 37 15.26 40.48 -15.24
CA ALA A 37 16.49 40.69 -15.98
C ALA A 37 17.47 39.50 -15.87
N HIS A 38 17.53 38.83 -14.72
CA HIS A 38 18.44 37.70 -14.45
C HIS A 38 17.71 36.35 -14.28
N SER A 39 16.54 36.20 -14.88
CA SER A 39 15.64 35.05 -14.68
C SER A 39 16.30 33.69 -14.98
N LEU A 40 17.19 33.62 -15.97
CA LEU A 40 17.97 32.42 -16.30
C LEU A 40 19.02 32.08 -15.22
N GLU A 41 19.71 33.08 -14.67
CA GLU A 41 20.73 32.88 -13.63
C GLU A 41 20.09 32.43 -12.31
N PHE A 42 18.97 33.04 -11.92
CA PHE A 42 18.18 32.60 -10.78
C PHE A 42 17.61 31.19 -11.00
N GLY A 43 17.13 30.86 -12.20
CA GLY A 43 16.68 29.53 -12.56
C GLY A 43 17.78 28.47 -12.40
N LEU A 44 19.00 28.76 -12.91
CA LEU A 44 20.16 27.88 -12.76
C LEU A 44 20.61 27.76 -11.30
N ALA A 45 20.60 28.85 -10.52
CA ALA A 45 20.92 28.82 -9.09
C ALA A 45 19.93 27.97 -8.29
N ILE A 46 18.64 28.06 -8.59
CA ILE A 46 17.61 27.22 -7.95
C ILE A 46 17.80 25.75 -8.34
N LEU A 47 18.03 25.45 -9.63
CA LEU A 47 18.25 24.09 -10.09
C LEU A 47 19.50 23.46 -9.47
N THR A 48 20.59 24.21 -9.37
CA THR A 48 21.85 23.72 -8.77
C THR A 48 21.71 23.52 -7.27
N THR A 49 21.04 24.43 -6.54
CA THR A 49 20.82 24.27 -5.09
C THR A 49 19.87 23.12 -4.77
N VAL A 50 18.77 22.98 -5.52
CA VAL A 50 17.84 21.84 -5.38
C VAL A 50 18.53 20.54 -5.76
N GLY A 51 19.26 20.51 -6.87
CA GLY A 51 20.02 19.35 -7.32
C GLY A 51 21.09 18.93 -6.30
N THR A 52 21.86 19.88 -5.76
CA THR A 52 22.88 19.62 -4.74
C THR A 52 22.25 19.10 -3.45
N ARG A 53 21.14 19.70 -3.01
CA ARG A 53 20.40 19.22 -1.83
C ARG A 53 19.89 17.80 -2.04
N TYR A 54 19.35 17.50 -3.21
CA TYR A 54 18.86 16.18 -3.56
C TYR A 54 19.99 15.14 -3.60
N LEU A 55 21.11 15.44 -4.27
CA LEU A 55 22.31 14.61 -4.29
C LEU A 55 22.88 14.39 -2.87
N TYR A 56 22.92 15.43 -2.05
CA TYR A 56 23.34 15.32 -0.65
C TYR A 56 22.43 14.39 0.15
N THR A 57 21.10 14.48 -0.05
CA THR A 57 20.16 13.56 0.62
C THR A 57 20.34 12.12 0.19
N ILE A 58 20.58 11.85 -1.10
CA ILE A 58 20.89 10.51 -1.61
C ILE A 58 22.19 10.00 -1.00
N PHE A 59 23.25 10.80 -1.06
CA PHE A 59 24.56 10.41 -0.53
C PHE A 59 24.51 10.13 0.98
N LYS A 60 23.79 10.95 1.75
CA LYS A 60 23.59 10.74 3.18
C LYS A 60 22.85 9.43 3.44
N ARG A 61 21.77 9.15 2.69
CA ARG A 61 20.98 7.91 2.82
C ARG A 61 21.76 6.67 2.41
N ALA A 62 22.67 6.77 1.44
CA ALA A 62 23.47 5.65 0.96
C ALA A 62 24.63 5.24 1.89
N ASN A 63 24.79 5.96 3.00
CA ASN A 63 25.95 5.91 3.88
C ASN A 63 25.56 5.96 5.37
N VAL A 64 24.32 5.62 5.70
CA VAL A 64 23.82 5.66 7.09
C VAL A 64 24.35 4.47 7.89
N PHE A 65 24.45 3.28 7.27
CA PHE A 65 24.80 2.04 7.94
C PHE A 65 26.13 1.49 7.41
N LYS A 66 27.17 2.34 7.36
CA LYS A 66 28.50 1.95 6.83
C LYS A 66 29.11 0.76 7.56
N ASP A 67 28.91 0.72 8.88
CA ASP A 67 29.51 -0.28 9.77
C ASP A 67 28.76 -1.63 9.76
N LEU A 68 27.61 -1.71 9.07
CA LEU A 68 26.82 -2.93 8.97
C LEU A 68 27.13 -3.65 7.65
N ASP A 69 27.48 -4.92 7.75
CA ASP A 69 27.70 -5.80 6.60
C ASP A 69 26.39 -6.10 5.86
N GLY A 70 26.51 -6.46 4.59
CA GLY A 70 25.36 -6.72 3.73
C GLY A 70 25.76 -7.30 2.37
N PRO A 71 24.79 -7.88 1.64
CA PRO A 71 25.03 -8.36 0.28
C PRO A 71 25.54 -7.24 -0.64
N THR A 72 26.34 -7.64 -1.62
CA THR A 72 26.71 -6.75 -2.71
C THR A 72 25.50 -6.50 -3.60
N PRO A 73 25.14 -5.24 -3.88
CA PRO A 73 23.95 -4.93 -4.66
C PRO A 73 24.06 -5.48 -6.08
N ASN A 74 23.00 -6.15 -6.55
CA ASN A 74 22.92 -6.64 -7.93
C ASN A 74 22.87 -5.50 -8.97
N SER A 75 22.45 -4.31 -8.57
CA SER A 75 22.35 -3.14 -9.45
C SER A 75 22.61 -1.84 -8.70
N LEU A 76 23.38 -0.92 -9.29
CA LEU A 76 23.67 0.38 -8.67
C LEU A 76 22.41 1.26 -8.55
N LEU A 77 21.51 1.18 -9.54
CA LEU A 77 20.29 1.99 -9.59
C LEU A 77 19.17 1.43 -8.71
N TRP A 78 18.93 0.12 -8.80
CA TRP A 78 17.81 -0.57 -8.14
C TRP A 78 18.19 -1.27 -6.83
N GLY A 79 19.49 -1.34 -6.52
CA GLY A 79 20.00 -2.05 -5.36
C GLY A 79 19.59 -3.53 -5.37
N ASP A 80 19.12 -3.96 -4.22
CA ASP A 80 18.58 -5.28 -3.89
C ASP A 80 17.06 -5.24 -3.71
N GLU A 81 16.36 -4.22 -4.23
CA GLU A 81 14.90 -4.09 -4.09
C GLU A 81 14.19 -5.36 -4.59
N GLY A 82 14.58 -5.89 -5.75
CA GLY A 82 14.00 -7.12 -6.30
C GLY A 82 14.36 -8.39 -5.51
N LEU A 83 15.46 -8.38 -4.74
CA LEU A 83 15.96 -9.55 -4.02
C LEU A 83 14.98 -10.02 -2.92
N LEU A 84 14.30 -9.07 -2.27
CA LEU A 84 13.37 -9.36 -1.17
C LEU A 84 11.94 -9.65 -1.62
N PHE A 85 11.58 -9.27 -2.86
CA PHE A 85 10.19 -9.30 -3.33
C PHE A 85 9.93 -10.31 -4.43
N ASP A 86 10.92 -11.12 -4.80
CA ASP A 86 10.72 -12.24 -5.70
C ASP A 86 9.97 -13.38 -5.00
N PHE A 87 8.84 -13.79 -5.58
CA PHE A 87 7.98 -14.83 -4.98
C PHE A 87 8.64 -16.20 -4.91
N GLU A 88 9.52 -16.53 -5.86
CA GLU A 88 10.14 -17.86 -5.91
C GLU A 88 11.33 -17.96 -4.96
N THR A 89 12.11 -16.88 -4.82
CA THR A 89 13.40 -16.94 -4.12
C THR A 89 13.43 -16.23 -2.77
N SER A 90 12.46 -15.36 -2.45
CA SER A 90 12.49 -14.50 -1.24
C SER A 90 12.74 -15.25 0.06
N LEU A 91 12.10 -16.39 0.30
CA LEU A 91 12.32 -17.18 1.53
C LEU A 91 13.77 -17.67 1.65
N THR A 92 14.31 -18.27 0.58
CA THR A 92 15.70 -18.73 0.56
C THR A 92 16.70 -17.58 0.70
N VAL A 93 16.34 -16.40 0.20
CA VAL A 93 17.11 -15.17 0.38
C VAL A 93 17.14 -14.77 1.84
N HIS A 94 15.99 -14.74 2.52
CA HIS A 94 15.92 -14.42 3.95
C HIS A 94 16.75 -15.39 4.80
N ASP A 95 16.67 -16.69 4.53
CA ASP A 95 17.48 -17.70 5.21
C ASP A 95 18.98 -17.47 4.96
N ARG A 96 19.37 -17.18 3.71
CA ARG A 96 20.76 -16.88 3.36
C ARG A 96 21.27 -15.64 4.07
N LEU A 97 20.47 -14.57 4.15
CA LEU A 97 20.83 -13.34 4.84
C LEU A 97 21.05 -13.60 6.33
N LEU A 98 20.12 -14.34 6.96
CA LEU A 98 20.24 -14.73 8.36
C LEU A 98 21.51 -15.54 8.63
N ASN A 99 21.77 -16.55 7.80
CA ASN A 99 22.90 -17.45 7.98
C ASN A 99 24.26 -16.79 7.70
N THR A 100 24.30 -15.79 6.81
CA THR A 100 25.56 -15.14 6.40
C THR A 100 25.91 -13.94 7.26
N TYR A 101 24.92 -13.09 7.57
CA TYR A 101 25.13 -11.80 8.23
C TYR A 101 24.55 -11.74 9.65
N GLY A 102 23.81 -12.77 10.08
CA GLY A 102 23.18 -12.82 11.39
C GLY A 102 21.86 -12.05 11.45
N SER A 103 21.49 -11.60 12.66
CA SER A 103 20.15 -11.07 12.96
C SER A 103 19.85 -9.68 12.38
N ALA A 104 20.84 -9.00 11.82
CA ALA A 104 20.65 -7.72 11.15
C ALA A 104 21.71 -7.51 10.07
N CYS A 105 21.30 -7.02 8.91
CA CYS A 105 22.22 -6.67 7.83
C CYS A 105 21.73 -5.47 7.03
N LYS A 106 22.66 -4.82 6.34
CA LYS A 106 22.36 -3.71 5.45
C LYS A 106 21.95 -4.26 4.09
N ILE A 107 20.89 -3.72 3.52
CA ILE A 107 20.46 -4.00 2.15
C ILE A 107 20.41 -2.68 1.39
N LYS A 108 20.82 -2.69 0.12
CA LYS A 108 20.79 -1.50 -0.71
C LYS A 108 19.43 -1.35 -1.38
N GLY A 109 18.75 -0.24 -1.15
CA GLY A 109 17.59 0.18 -1.90
C GLY A 109 17.97 0.97 -3.15
N ILE A 110 16.98 1.66 -3.69
CA ILE A 110 17.12 2.47 -4.91
C ILE A 110 18.08 3.64 -4.69
N LEU A 111 18.85 3.95 -5.72
CA LEU A 111 19.92 4.97 -5.68
C LEU A 111 20.94 4.72 -4.54
N GLY A 112 21.12 3.45 -4.17
CA GLY A 112 22.07 3.03 -3.15
C GLY A 112 21.68 3.35 -1.72
N GLU A 113 20.41 3.74 -1.47
CA GLU A 113 19.85 3.98 -0.14
C GLU A 113 20.15 2.81 0.81
N ASP A 114 20.69 3.09 1.99
CA ASP A 114 20.88 2.07 3.00
C ASP A 114 19.55 1.74 3.68
N ARG A 115 19.19 0.46 3.69
CA ARG A 115 18.09 -0.09 4.46
C ARG A 115 18.61 -1.16 5.41
N ILE A 116 17.91 -1.37 6.51
CA ILE A 116 18.23 -2.45 7.45
C ILE A 116 17.21 -3.56 7.25
N TRP A 117 17.71 -4.77 7.06
CA TRP A 117 16.95 -5.98 7.24
C TRP A 117 17.21 -6.53 8.64
N ILE A 118 16.13 -6.84 9.36
CA ILE A 118 16.17 -7.22 10.77
C ILE A 118 15.40 -8.53 10.94
N ALA A 119 16.03 -9.48 11.62
CA ALA A 119 15.45 -10.75 12.05
C ALA A 119 15.59 -10.99 13.57
N ASP A 120 16.06 -9.99 14.34
CA ASP A 120 16.11 -10.05 15.80
C ASP A 120 14.71 -9.79 16.41
N PRO A 121 14.13 -10.75 17.16
CA PRO A 121 12.84 -10.55 17.84
C PRO A 121 12.81 -9.36 18.80
N ARG A 122 13.94 -9.02 19.45
CA ARG A 122 13.99 -7.88 20.39
C ARG A 122 13.89 -6.56 19.66
N ALA A 123 14.61 -6.43 18.55
CA ALA A 123 14.51 -5.25 17.69
C ALA A 123 13.10 -5.15 17.07
N MET A 124 12.49 -6.28 16.68
CA MET A 124 11.11 -6.30 16.19
C MET A 124 10.09 -5.84 17.25
N ASP A 125 10.25 -6.23 18.51
CA ASP A 125 9.40 -5.74 19.61
C ASP A 125 9.51 -4.21 19.77
N ASP A 126 10.72 -3.68 19.76
CA ASP A 126 10.95 -2.24 19.86
C ASP A 126 10.39 -1.47 18.64
N ILE A 127 10.54 -2.00 17.43
CA ILE A 127 10.12 -1.34 16.19
C ILE A 127 8.61 -1.45 15.98
N VAL A 128 8.06 -2.68 16.04
CA VAL A 128 6.69 -2.99 15.63
C VAL A 128 5.69 -2.74 16.76
N LEU A 129 6.06 -2.93 18.03
CA LEU A 129 5.12 -2.78 19.15
C LEU A 129 5.28 -1.44 19.87
N LYS A 130 6.50 -1.09 20.27
CA LYS A 130 6.76 0.16 21.02
C LYS A 130 6.88 1.37 20.11
N GLY A 131 7.44 1.17 18.92
CA GLY A 131 7.85 2.24 18.01
C GLY A 131 6.84 2.62 16.94
N VAL A 132 5.58 2.17 17.01
CA VAL A 132 4.56 2.36 15.95
C VAL A 132 4.42 3.82 15.51
N ASP A 133 4.41 4.79 16.44
CA ASP A 133 4.26 6.21 16.09
C ASP A 133 5.57 6.82 15.50
N THR A 134 6.71 6.13 15.65
CA THR A 134 8.05 6.58 15.20
C THR A 134 8.48 5.92 13.88
N PHE A 135 8.33 4.60 13.77
CA PHE A 135 8.68 3.82 12.60
C PHE A 135 7.46 3.68 11.69
N LYS A 136 7.36 4.59 10.73
CA LYS A 136 6.28 4.59 9.74
C LYS A 136 6.58 3.64 8.60
N GLU A 137 5.53 3.06 8.03
CA GLU A 137 5.61 2.26 6.83
C GLU A 137 6.16 3.08 5.65
N LEU A 138 6.82 2.38 4.72
CA LEU A 138 7.38 3.04 3.53
C LEU A 138 6.28 3.73 2.72
N GLU A 139 6.54 4.97 2.28
CA GLU A 139 5.58 5.73 1.45
C GLU A 139 5.12 4.94 0.22
N GLY A 140 6.01 4.15 -0.39
CA GLY A 140 5.68 3.29 -1.54
C GLY A 140 4.67 2.21 -1.20
N PHE A 141 4.76 1.61 -0.01
CA PHE A 141 3.80 0.62 0.47
C PHE A 141 2.43 1.27 0.69
N ILE A 142 2.38 2.40 1.38
CA ILE A 142 1.14 3.15 1.61
C ILE A 142 0.50 3.58 0.28
N ALA A 143 1.31 4.11 -0.64
CA ALA A 143 0.87 4.56 -1.96
C ALA A 143 0.21 3.43 -2.77
N TRP A 144 0.81 2.25 -2.81
CA TRP A 144 0.23 1.09 -3.51
C TRP A 144 -1.10 0.66 -2.91
N ASN A 145 -1.15 0.49 -1.59
CA ASN A 145 -2.37 0.09 -0.91
C ASN A 145 -3.48 1.15 -1.04
N ALA A 146 -3.12 2.43 -1.05
CA ALA A 146 -4.08 3.52 -1.24
C ALA A 146 -4.62 3.60 -2.67
N LEU A 147 -3.83 3.18 -3.67
CA LEU A 147 -4.28 3.12 -5.06
C LEU A 147 -5.25 1.97 -5.32
N THR A 148 -5.11 0.86 -4.60
CA THR A 148 -5.93 -0.35 -4.79
C THR A 148 -7.13 -0.42 -3.85
N THR A 149 -6.98 0.00 -2.60
CA THR A 149 -8.05 -0.11 -1.57
C THR A 149 -8.63 1.25 -1.15
N GLY A 150 -8.11 2.35 -1.70
CA GLY A 150 -8.49 3.69 -1.28
C GLY A 150 -8.02 4.01 0.16
N PRO A 151 -8.62 5.02 0.81
CA PRO A 151 -8.31 5.37 2.20
C PRO A 151 -8.88 4.30 3.16
N SER A 152 -8.11 3.23 3.35
CA SER A 152 -8.40 2.10 4.25
C SER A 152 -7.59 2.15 5.55
N LEU A 153 -7.91 1.28 6.51
CA LEU A 153 -7.17 1.16 7.78
C LEU A 153 -5.66 1.01 7.54
N ILE A 154 -5.26 0.24 6.53
CA ILE A 154 -3.86 -0.08 6.19
C ILE A 154 -3.10 1.13 5.59
N THR A 155 -3.83 2.12 5.06
CA THR A 155 -3.24 3.27 4.34
C THR A 155 -3.27 4.56 5.16
N THR A 156 -3.95 4.53 6.30
CA THR A 156 -4.08 5.68 7.20
C THR A 156 -3.12 5.54 8.37
N ASP A 157 -2.57 6.67 8.82
CA ASP A 157 -1.65 6.73 9.96
C ASP A 157 -2.14 7.76 11.01
N GLY A 158 -1.58 7.72 12.21
CA GLY A 158 -1.79 8.65 13.30
C GLY A 158 -3.23 8.69 13.81
N HIS A 159 -3.80 9.89 13.92
CA HIS A 159 -5.14 10.07 14.51
C HIS A 159 -6.24 9.35 13.71
N LYS A 160 -6.17 9.36 12.37
CA LYS A 160 -7.17 8.69 11.52
C LYS A 160 -7.14 7.17 11.72
N HIS A 161 -5.94 6.60 11.76
CA HIS A 161 -5.75 5.18 12.06
C HIS A 161 -6.30 4.81 13.45
N LYS A 162 -5.95 5.60 14.48
CA LYS A 162 -6.45 5.42 15.85
C LYS A 162 -7.99 5.48 15.91
N MET A 163 -8.60 6.40 15.16
CA MET A 163 -10.07 6.52 15.05
C MET A 163 -10.69 5.29 14.38
N HIS A 164 -10.16 4.84 13.24
CA HIS A 164 -10.66 3.64 12.55
C HIS A 164 -10.57 2.39 13.46
N ARG A 165 -9.44 2.20 14.15
CA ARG A 165 -9.29 1.08 15.11
C ARG A 165 -10.26 1.19 16.29
N LYS A 166 -10.52 2.41 16.79
CA LYS A 166 -11.47 2.61 17.88
C LYS A 166 -12.89 2.15 17.49
N ILE A 167 -13.28 2.36 16.24
CA ILE A 167 -14.60 1.94 15.72
C ILE A 167 -14.62 0.42 15.45
N LEU A 168 -13.54 -0.15 14.92
CA LEU A 168 -13.50 -1.57 14.51
C LEU A 168 -13.18 -2.55 15.65
N ASN A 169 -12.26 -2.21 16.56
CA ASN A 169 -11.80 -3.14 17.61
C ASN A 169 -12.92 -3.74 18.49
N PRO A 170 -14.00 -3.01 18.87
CA PRO A 170 -15.08 -3.57 19.69
C PRO A 170 -15.74 -4.82 19.10
N VAL A 171 -15.87 -4.86 17.77
CA VAL A 171 -16.42 -5.99 17.02
C VAL A 171 -15.55 -7.24 17.13
N PHE A 172 -14.23 -7.07 17.26
CA PHE A 172 -13.28 -8.17 17.34
C PHE A 172 -12.90 -8.53 18.79
N THR A 173 -13.70 -8.15 19.78
CA THR A 173 -13.49 -8.55 21.19
C THR A 173 -13.83 -10.01 21.41
N ALA A 174 -13.19 -10.67 22.39
CA ALA A 174 -13.43 -12.09 22.66
C ALA A 174 -14.90 -12.42 22.98
N ALA A 175 -15.61 -11.52 23.67
CA ALA A 175 -17.03 -11.69 23.96
C ALA A 175 -17.88 -11.63 22.67
N HIS A 176 -17.60 -10.66 21.80
CA HIS A 176 -18.33 -10.48 20.56
C HIS A 176 -18.02 -11.58 19.55
N MET A 177 -16.75 -12.00 19.45
CA MET A 177 -16.32 -13.14 18.63
C MET A 177 -17.00 -14.44 19.05
N ARG A 178 -17.23 -14.67 20.35
CA ARG A 178 -17.99 -15.85 20.80
C ARG A 178 -19.44 -15.80 20.32
N ASN A 179 -20.10 -14.65 20.43
CA ASN A 179 -21.47 -14.49 19.94
C ASN A 179 -21.54 -14.65 18.42
N LEU A 180 -20.61 -14.04 17.68
CA LEU A 180 -20.46 -14.21 16.24
C LEU A 180 -20.28 -15.67 15.86
N VAL A 181 -19.35 -16.38 16.49
CA VAL A 181 -19.12 -17.80 16.23
C VAL A 181 -20.39 -18.60 16.51
N LEU A 182 -21.10 -18.34 17.61
CA LEU A 182 -22.36 -19.03 17.92
C LEU A 182 -23.44 -18.78 16.85
N LEU A 183 -23.58 -17.54 16.39
CA LEU A 183 -24.58 -17.16 15.38
C LEU A 183 -24.21 -17.65 13.98
N SER A 184 -22.93 -17.63 13.61
CA SER A 184 -22.41 -18.07 12.32
C SER A 184 -22.08 -19.57 12.28
N THR A 185 -22.18 -20.30 13.40
CA THR A 185 -21.94 -21.76 13.46
C THR A 185 -22.77 -22.53 12.43
N PRO A 186 -24.09 -22.29 12.27
CA PRO A 186 -24.89 -22.97 11.25
C PRO A 186 -24.36 -22.70 9.83
N THR A 187 -23.97 -21.46 9.56
CA THR A 187 -23.37 -21.06 8.28
C THR A 187 -22.07 -21.80 8.01
N PHE A 188 -21.16 -21.84 8.98
CA PHE A 188 -19.88 -22.54 8.84
C PHE A 188 -20.07 -24.05 8.69
N GLN A 189 -21.00 -24.65 9.43
CA GLN A 189 -21.36 -26.05 9.29
C GLN A 189 -21.94 -26.36 7.90
N ASN A 190 -22.80 -25.51 7.37
CA ASN A 190 -23.35 -25.67 6.03
C ASN A 190 -22.26 -25.60 4.96
N ILE A 191 -21.37 -24.60 5.03
CA ILE A 191 -20.24 -24.47 4.10
C ILE A 191 -19.30 -25.69 4.19
N THR A 192 -19.08 -26.21 5.41
CA THR A 192 -18.21 -27.38 5.64
C THR A 192 -18.83 -28.65 5.06
N ARG A 193 -20.13 -28.90 5.30
CA ARG A 193 -20.85 -30.03 4.69
C ARG A 193 -20.86 -29.95 3.18
N TYR A 194 -21.05 -28.75 2.63
CA TYR A 194 -20.97 -28.55 1.18
C TYR A 194 -19.60 -28.95 0.65
N LEU A 195 -18.51 -28.56 1.32
CA LEU A 195 -17.17 -28.99 0.94
C LEU A 195 -17.02 -30.52 1.03
N GLU A 196 -17.52 -31.16 2.08
CA GLU A 196 -17.51 -32.62 2.23
C GLU A 196 -18.22 -33.30 1.05
N ASP A 197 -19.37 -32.79 0.63
CA ASP A 197 -20.15 -33.30 -0.50
C ASP A 197 -19.39 -33.15 -1.84
N ILE A 198 -18.74 -31.99 -2.06
CA ILE A 198 -17.89 -31.76 -3.24
C ILE A 198 -16.72 -32.76 -3.26
N ILE A 199 -16.01 -32.91 -2.14
CA ILE A 199 -14.85 -33.81 -2.08
C ILE A 199 -15.30 -35.25 -2.28
N THR A 200 -16.38 -35.66 -1.61
CA THR A 200 -16.94 -37.02 -1.71
C THR A 200 -17.37 -37.33 -3.14
N SER A 201 -18.07 -36.40 -3.81
CA SER A 201 -18.47 -36.58 -5.20
C SER A 201 -17.26 -36.70 -6.13
N LYS A 202 -16.22 -35.87 -5.99
CA LYS A 202 -14.99 -35.97 -6.79
C LYS A 202 -14.27 -37.30 -6.61
N VAL A 203 -14.21 -37.84 -5.40
CA VAL A 203 -13.60 -39.15 -5.11
C VAL A 203 -14.41 -40.30 -5.73
N GLN A 204 -15.74 -40.18 -5.79
CA GLN A 204 -16.63 -41.20 -6.33
C GLN A 204 -16.65 -41.25 -7.88
N VAL A 205 -16.48 -40.11 -8.56
CA VAL A 205 -16.57 -40.01 -10.03
C VAL A 205 -15.58 -40.92 -10.77
N HIS A 206 -14.37 -41.16 -10.26
CA HIS A 206 -13.36 -41.95 -10.95
C HIS A 206 -13.36 -43.46 -10.61
N GLY A 207 -14.30 -43.95 -9.79
CA GLY A 207 -14.51 -45.38 -9.52
C GLY A 207 -13.34 -46.12 -8.83
N ARG A 208 -12.21 -45.45 -8.57
CA ARG A 208 -11.01 -46.02 -7.91
C ARG A 208 -10.93 -45.73 -6.42
N GLY A 209 -11.89 -44.97 -5.86
CA GLY A 209 -11.92 -44.63 -4.44
C GLY A 209 -10.77 -43.74 -3.96
N THR A 210 -10.03 -43.12 -4.88
CA THR A 210 -8.91 -42.21 -4.57
C THR A 210 -8.82 -41.16 -5.67
N GLU A 211 -8.73 -39.89 -5.28
CA GLU A 211 -8.62 -38.73 -6.16
C GLU A 211 -7.65 -37.71 -5.55
N VAL A 212 -6.91 -36.99 -6.39
CA VAL A 212 -6.07 -35.86 -5.95
C VAL A 212 -6.91 -34.59 -6.00
N VAL A 213 -7.15 -34.00 -4.82
CA VAL A 213 -7.96 -32.77 -4.70
C VAL A 213 -7.05 -31.60 -4.34
N ASP A 214 -7.14 -30.50 -5.10
CA ASP A 214 -6.50 -29.24 -4.77
C ASP A 214 -7.21 -28.57 -3.59
N MET A 215 -6.68 -28.79 -2.38
CA MET A 215 -7.21 -28.19 -1.16
C MET A 215 -6.93 -26.69 -1.06
N TYR A 216 -5.91 -26.17 -1.73
CA TYR A 216 -5.63 -24.73 -1.70
C TYR A 216 -6.76 -23.95 -2.37
N HIS A 217 -7.22 -24.43 -3.53
CA HIS A 217 -8.38 -23.87 -4.22
C HIS A 217 -9.63 -23.87 -3.32
N TRP A 218 -9.96 -25.02 -2.72
CA TRP A 218 -11.17 -25.16 -1.90
C TRP A 218 -11.10 -24.38 -0.59
N MET A 219 -9.96 -24.36 0.10
CA MET A 219 -9.79 -23.56 1.30
C MET A 219 -9.89 -22.05 1.00
N SER A 220 -9.41 -21.60 -0.16
CA SER A 220 -9.60 -20.21 -0.59
C SER A 220 -11.08 -19.87 -0.80
N ASN A 221 -11.84 -20.75 -1.45
CA ASN A 221 -13.27 -20.55 -1.69
C ASN A 221 -14.07 -20.60 -0.37
N VAL A 222 -13.78 -21.58 0.50
CA VAL A 222 -14.42 -21.69 1.81
C VAL A 222 -14.15 -20.46 2.67
N ALA A 223 -12.90 -19.98 2.72
CA ALA A 223 -12.56 -18.77 3.46
C ALA A 223 -13.33 -17.54 2.95
N LEU A 224 -13.42 -17.37 1.61
CA LEU A 224 -14.19 -16.29 1.00
C LEU A 224 -15.70 -16.41 1.30
N GLU A 225 -16.26 -17.61 1.24
CA GLU A 225 -17.68 -17.83 1.52
C GLU A 225 -18.00 -17.61 2.99
N MET A 226 -17.13 -18.05 3.90
CA MET A 226 -17.27 -17.83 5.34
C MET A 226 -17.21 -16.35 5.68
N ILE A 227 -16.22 -15.59 5.19
CA ILE A 227 -16.12 -14.15 5.48
C ILE A 227 -17.18 -13.35 4.72
N GLY A 228 -17.59 -13.78 3.53
CA GLY A 228 -18.68 -13.18 2.78
C GLY A 228 -19.98 -13.28 3.57
N GLN A 229 -20.38 -14.49 3.96
CA GLN A 229 -21.64 -14.70 4.66
C GLN A 229 -21.59 -14.17 6.10
N ALA A 230 -20.62 -14.60 6.92
CA ALA A 230 -20.55 -14.20 8.32
C ALA A 230 -19.97 -12.80 8.56
N GLY A 231 -19.22 -12.26 7.61
CA GLY A 231 -18.64 -10.92 7.72
C GLY A 231 -19.50 -9.85 7.08
N MET A 232 -20.05 -10.11 5.89
CA MET A 232 -20.74 -9.10 5.06
C MET A 232 -22.21 -9.43 4.76
N GLY A 233 -22.70 -10.61 5.15
CA GLY A 233 -24.04 -11.08 4.80
C GLY A 233 -24.20 -11.35 3.31
N HIS A 234 -23.11 -11.67 2.62
CA HIS A 234 -23.05 -11.83 1.17
C HIS A 234 -22.47 -13.20 0.79
N SER A 235 -23.23 -14.01 0.06
CA SER A 235 -22.71 -15.22 -0.57
C SER A 235 -22.11 -14.87 -1.92
N PHE A 236 -20.88 -15.33 -2.17
CA PHE A 236 -20.19 -15.15 -3.45
C PHE A 236 -20.51 -16.30 -4.42
N GLY A 237 -21.20 -17.36 -3.96
CA GLY A 237 -21.57 -18.51 -4.76
C GLY A 237 -20.40 -19.38 -5.21
N VAL A 238 -19.20 -19.18 -4.63
CA VAL A 238 -17.96 -19.85 -5.06
C VAL A 238 -17.96 -21.35 -4.80
N MET A 239 -18.83 -21.80 -3.90
CA MET A 239 -19.03 -23.22 -3.61
C MET A 239 -19.95 -23.89 -4.64
N GLU A 240 -20.83 -23.12 -5.31
CA GLU A 240 -21.82 -23.63 -6.29
C GLU A 240 -21.27 -23.73 -7.72
N GLY A 241 -19.95 -23.56 -7.88
CA GLY A 241 -19.29 -23.53 -9.18
C GLY A 241 -19.38 -22.17 -9.89
N ASN A 242 -19.89 -21.13 -9.22
CA ASN A 242 -19.75 -19.77 -9.74
C ASN A 242 -18.32 -19.27 -9.54
N GLU A 243 -17.73 -18.68 -10.57
CA GLU A 243 -16.47 -17.96 -10.47
C GLU A 243 -16.75 -16.46 -10.55
N PRO A 244 -17.00 -15.78 -9.41
CA PRO A 244 -17.25 -14.35 -9.41
C PRO A 244 -15.97 -13.63 -9.87
N GLU A 245 -16.13 -12.58 -10.67
CA GLU A 245 -15.01 -11.77 -11.17
C GLU A 245 -14.14 -11.24 -10.02
N TYR A 246 -14.76 -10.98 -8.86
CA TYR A 246 -14.08 -10.59 -7.63
C TYR A 246 -13.03 -11.60 -7.15
N LEU A 247 -13.32 -12.91 -7.21
CA LEU A 247 -12.40 -13.94 -6.76
C LEU A 247 -11.17 -14.00 -7.66
N ASP A 248 -11.35 -13.91 -8.98
CA ASP A 248 -10.25 -13.83 -9.94
C ASP A 248 -9.43 -12.53 -9.75
N ALA A 249 -10.11 -11.39 -9.58
CA ALA A 249 -9.47 -10.10 -9.34
C ALA A 249 -8.63 -10.10 -8.05
N SER A 250 -9.18 -10.60 -6.94
CA SER A 250 -8.49 -10.65 -5.65
C SER A 250 -7.23 -11.54 -5.68
N ARG A 251 -7.28 -12.68 -6.38
CA ARG A 251 -6.10 -13.55 -6.61
C ARG A 251 -5.00 -12.85 -7.41
N LYS A 252 -5.37 -12.00 -8.37
CA LYS A 252 -4.43 -11.29 -9.25
C LYS A 252 -3.82 -10.03 -8.61
N LEU A 253 -4.44 -9.48 -7.57
CA LEU A 253 -4.02 -8.21 -6.97
C LEU A 253 -2.56 -8.22 -6.51
N PHE A 254 -2.18 -9.11 -5.59
CA PHE A 254 -0.81 -9.15 -5.06
C PHE A 254 0.25 -9.53 -6.09
N PRO A 255 0.03 -10.55 -6.96
CA PRO A 255 0.95 -10.86 -8.05
C PRO A 255 1.23 -9.65 -8.96
N LEU A 256 0.21 -8.88 -9.32
CA LEU A 256 0.37 -7.70 -10.17
C LEU A 256 1.12 -6.56 -9.45
N ILE A 257 0.90 -6.36 -8.14
CA ILE A 257 1.68 -5.38 -7.36
C ILE A 257 3.17 -5.74 -7.39
N SER A 258 3.49 -7.02 -7.20
CA SER A 258 4.88 -7.50 -7.20
C SER A 258 5.52 -7.48 -8.59
N GLU A 259 4.77 -7.80 -9.66
CA GLU A 259 5.24 -7.67 -11.05
C GLU A 259 5.68 -6.22 -11.35
N MET A 260 5.00 -5.24 -10.72
CA MET A 260 5.29 -3.81 -10.85
C MET A 260 6.16 -3.24 -9.72
N TRP A 261 7.01 -4.06 -9.09
CA TRP A 261 7.86 -3.64 -7.97
C TRP A 261 8.65 -2.34 -8.24
N TYR A 262 9.08 -2.11 -9.49
CA TYR A 262 9.83 -0.93 -9.92
C TYR A 262 9.06 0.40 -9.79
N LEU A 263 7.72 0.37 -9.68
CA LEU A 263 6.93 1.58 -9.47
C LEU A 263 6.88 2.01 -8.00
N ARG A 264 7.11 1.12 -7.02
CA ARG A 264 7.12 1.44 -5.56
C ARG A 264 7.82 2.74 -5.18
N PRO A 265 9.05 3.02 -5.63
CA PRO A 265 9.74 4.28 -5.28
C PRO A 265 9.14 5.55 -5.89
N ILE A 266 8.58 5.43 -7.09
CA ILE A 266 8.15 6.57 -7.91
C ILE A 266 6.68 6.89 -7.63
N LEU A 267 5.90 5.89 -7.23
CA LEU A 267 4.47 5.98 -7.01
C LEU A 267 4.06 7.07 -6.00
N PRO A 268 4.72 7.25 -4.83
CA PRO A 268 4.38 8.32 -3.90
C PRO A 268 4.49 9.71 -4.52
N THR A 269 5.51 9.93 -5.35
CA THR A 269 5.70 11.18 -6.07
C THR A 269 4.63 11.35 -7.15
N LEU A 270 4.31 10.31 -7.91
CA LEU A 270 3.24 10.36 -8.92
C LEU A 270 1.86 10.64 -8.29
N MET A 271 1.57 10.09 -7.11
CA MET A 271 0.31 10.33 -6.40
C MET A 271 0.17 11.77 -5.90
N LYS A 272 1.28 12.48 -5.69
CA LYS A 272 1.30 13.92 -5.34
C LYS A 272 1.04 14.82 -6.56
N ILE A 273 1.12 14.29 -7.79
CA ILE A 273 0.90 15.05 -9.03
C ILE A 273 -0.59 15.06 -9.40
N GLY A 274 -1.18 16.26 -9.32
CA GLY A 274 -2.52 16.53 -9.82
C GLY A 274 -3.67 15.84 -9.06
N PRO A 275 -4.92 16.10 -9.47
CA PRO A 275 -6.10 15.49 -8.86
C PRO A 275 -6.26 14.01 -9.25
N ALA A 276 -7.05 13.24 -8.49
CA ALA A 276 -7.30 11.82 -8.77
C ALA A 276 -7.85 11.57 -10.19
N ARG A 277 -8.73 12.46 -10.68
CA ARG A 277 -9.28 12.38 -12.04
C ARG A 277 -8.20 12.53 -13.12
N PHE A 278 -7.21 13.39 -12.89
CA PHE A 278 -6.08 13.54 -13.80
C PHE A 278 -5.25 12.27 -13.84
N ARG A 279 -4.90 11.70 -12.68
CA ARG A 279 -4.14 10.44 -12.61
C ARG A 279 -4.90 9.28 -13.27
N ARG A 280 -6.21 9.21 -13.10
CA ARG A 280 -7.07 8.21 -13.75
C ARG A 280 -7.05 8.36 -15.28
N CYS A 281 -7.19 9.58 -15.79
CA CYS A 281 -7.07 9.89 -17.22
C CYS A 281 -5.69 9.48 -17.76
N VAL A 282 -4.60 9.77 -17.05
CA VAL A 282 -3.25 9.35 -17.43
C VAL A 282 -3.15 7.82 -17.52
N VAL A 283 -3.67 7.10 -16.52
CA VAL A 283 -3.70 5.62 -16.54
C VAL A 283 -4.51 5.11 -17.74
N GLU A 284 -5.63 5.73 -18.07
CA GLU A 284 -6.45 5.34 -19.23
C GLU A 284 -5.75 5.59 -20.58
N CYS A 285 -4.91 6.62 -20.68
CA CYS A 285 -4.14 6.92 -21.88
C CYS A 285 -2.88 6.05 -22.05
N LEU A 286 -2.35 5.45 -20.97
CA LEU A 286 -1.12 4.65 -21.02
C LEU A 286 -1.38 3.22 -21.52
N PRO A 287 -0.85 2.80 -22.68
CA PRO A 287 -1.07 1.46 -23.24
C PRO A 287 -0.16 0.39 -22.60
N PHE A 288 0.02 0.44 -21.28
CA PHE A 288 0.89 -0.50 -20.56
C PHE A 288 0.07 -1.64 -19.93
N SER A 289 0.30 -2.87 -20.39
CA SER A 289 -0.52 -4.04 -20.05
C SER A 289 -0.64 -4.29 -18.53
N PRO A 290 0.44 -4.35 -17.74
CA PRO A 290 0.32 -4.54 -16.29
C PRO A 290 -0.50 -3.47 -15.57
N ILE A 291 -0.37 -2.19 -15.98
CA ILE A 291 -1.14 -1.09 -15.40
C ILE A 291 -2.63 -1.22 -15.76
N GLN A 292 -2.98 -1.57 -17.00
CA GLN A 292 -4.37 -1.78 -17.39
C GLN A 292 -4.99 -3.01 -16.68
N ARG A 293 -4.22 -4.09 -16.51
CA ARG A 293 -4.66 -5.25 -15.72
C ARG A 293 -4.92 -4.87 -14.26
N MET A 294 -4.00 -4.12 -13.64
CA MET A 294 -4.16 -3.63 -12.27
C MET A 294 -5.39 -2.74 -12.14
N LYS A 295 -5.57 -1.79 -13.07
CA LYS A 295 -6.77 -0.96 -13.13
C LYS A 295 -8.03 -1.83 -13.17
N LYS A 296 -8.11 -2.82 -14.07
CA LYS A 296 -9.28 -3.70 -14.20
C LYS A 296 -9.56 -4.45 -12.89
N VAL A 297 -8.51 -4.99 -12.26
CA VAL A 297 -8.62 -5.67 -10.96
C VAL A 297 -9.17 -4.73 -9.88
N THR A 298 -8.61 -3.53 -9.75
CA THR A 298 -9.09 -2.54 -8.78
C THR A 298 -10.54 -2.11 -9.07
N ASP A 299 -10.91 -1.90 -10.33
CA ASP A 299 -12.26 -1.49 -10.72
C ASP A 299 -13.29 -2.58 -10.35
N ILE A 300 -13.00 -3.86 -10.60
CA ILE A 300 -13.87 -4.99 -10.22
C ILE A 300 -14.03 -5.08 -8.70
N MET A 301 -12.93 -4.91 -7.96
CA MET A 301 -12.95 -4.96 -6.49
C MET A 301 -13.77 -3.81 -5.90
N ASP A 302 -13.60 -2.59 -6.43
CA ASP A 302 -14.33 -1.40 -6.00
C ASP A 302 -15.82 -1.48 -6.35
N GLU A 303 -16.16 -1.97 -7.55
CA GLU A 303 -17.55 -2.20 -7.97
C GLU A 303 -18.24 -3.22 -7.07
N THR A 304 -17.60 -4.36 -6.81
CA THR A 304 -18.14 -5.40 -5.92
C THR A 304 -18.36 -4.86 -4.51
N ALA A 305 -17.37 -4.15 -3.96
CA ALA A 305 -17.48 -3.54 -2.63
C ALA A 305 -18.62 -2.50 -2.56
N THR A 306 -18.77 -1.69 -3.62
CA THR A 306 -19.84 -0.70 -3.74
C THR A 306 -21.22 -1.33 -3.81
N ILE A 307 -21.37 -2.44 -4.54
CA ILE A 307 -22.63 -3.19 -4.62
C ILE A 307 -23.02 -3.74 -3.24
N ILE A 308 -22.10 -4.39 -2.54
CA ILE A 308 -22.34 -4.95 -1.21
C ILE A 308 -22.69 -3.84 -0.21
N TYR A 309 -21.93 -2.74 -0.22
CA TYR A 309 -22.17 -1.59 0.64
C TYR A 309 -23.53 -0.95 0.40
N ASN A 310 -23.88 -0.67 -0.86
CA ASN A 310 -25.15 -0.03 -1.21
C ASN A 310 -26.34 -0.93 -0.86
N ARG A 311 -26.23 -2.24 -1.07
CA ARG A 311 -27.28 -3.19 -0.67
C ARG A 311 -27.54 -3.13 0.84
N LYS A 312 -26.47 -3.10 1.65
CA LYS A 312 -26.58 -2.96 3.11
C LYS A 312 -27.12 -1.60 3.54
N LYS A 313 -26.71 -0.53 2.87
CA LYS A 313 -27.24 0.82 3.11
C LYS A 313 -28.75 0.88 2.83
N CYS A 314 -29.23 0.30 1.74
CA CYS A 314 -30.66 0.24 1.44
C CYS A 314 -31.44 -0.61 2.46
N ALA A 315 -30.87 -1.72 2.94
CA ALA A 315 -31.49 -2.53 3.99
C ALA A 315 -31.64 -1.74 5.31
N LEU A 316 -30.67 -0.88 5.63
CA LEU A 316 -30.73 0.04 6.76
C LEU A 316 -31.83 1.09 6.60
N GLU A 317 -31.91 1.72 5.43
CA GLU A 317 -32.92 2.75 5.14
C GLU A 317 -34.35 2.18 5.12
N ASN A 318 -34.53 0.94 4.66
CA ASN A 318 -35.84 0.27 4.58
C ASN A 318 -36.30 -0.38 5.90
N GLY A 319 -35.51 -0.30 6.97
CA GLY A 319 -35.84 -0.89 8.28
C GLY A 319 -35.76 -2.42 8.35
N THR A 320 -35.33 -3.09 7.28
CA THR A 320 -35.10 -4.55 7.26
C THR A 320 -33.79 -4.94 7.91
N PHE A 321 -32.93 -3.98 8.24
CA PHE A 321 -31.65 -4.24 8.89
C PHE A 321 -31.78 -4.84 10.29
N GLU A 322 -32.83 -4.49 11.05
CA GLU A 322 -33.04 -5.11 12.36
C GLU A 322 -33.43 -6.60 12.25
N SER A 323 -34.03 -7.04 11.13
CA SER A 323 -34.24 -8.47 10.88
C SER A 323 -32.95 -9.18 10.46
N GLU A 324 -32.05 -8.51 9.73
CA GLU A 324 -30.71 -9.04 9.43
C GLU A 324 -29.81 -9.12 10.68
N ILE A 325 -29.90 -8.15 11.59
CA ILE A 325 -29.26 -8.17 12.92
C ILE A 325 -29.86 -9.26 13.80
N ALA A 326 -31.20 -9.38 13.85
CA ALA A 326 -31.88 -10.40 14.65
C ALA A 326 -31.63 -11.82 14.12
N ALA A 327 -31.38 -11.96 12.82
CA ALA A 327 -30.89 -13.19 12.23
C ALA A 327 -29.41 -13.48 12.57
N GLY A 328 -28.68 -12.49 13.10
CA GLY A 328 -27.29 -12.65 13.57
C GLY A 328 -26.29 -12.88 12.45
N ASN A 329 -26.60 -12.45 11.24
CA ASN A 329 -25.97 -13.02 10.05
C ASN A 329 -24.59 -12.44 9.73
N ASP A 330 -24.24 -11.22 10.17
CA ASP A 330 -22.96 -10.64 9.78
C ASP A 330 -22.37 -9.54 10.69
N ILE A 331 -21.03 -9.46 10.65
CA ILE A 331 -20.20 -8.48 11.37
C ILE A 331 -20.58 -7.03 11.06
N MET A 332 -20.82 -6.71 9.78
CA MET A 332 -21.12 -5.34 9.33
C MET A 332 -22.38 -4.78 10.00
N SER A 333 -23.33 -5.66 10.32
CA SER A 333 -24.59 -5.27 10.97
C SER A 333 -24.42 -4.80 12.42
N MET A 334 -23.26 -5.06 13.03
CA MET A 334 -22.97 -4.72 14.43
C MET A 334 -22.16 -3.43 14.61
N LEU A 335 -21.73 -2.78 13.52
CA LEU A 335 -21.01 -1.50 13.54
C LEU A 335 -21.91 -0.28 13.84
N ARG A 336 -23.03 -0.44 14.58
CA ARG A 336 -24.01 0.62 14.90
C ARG A 336 -23.53 1.61 15.98
N SER A 337 -22.38 1.39 16.63
CA SER A 337 -21.98 2.14 17.84
C SER A 337 -21.20 3.43 17.57
#